data_AF-Q82GZ5-F1
#
_entry.id   AF-Q82GZ5-F1
#
_cell.length_a   1.000
_cell.length_b   1.000
_cell.length_c   1.000
_cell.angle_alpha   90.00
_cell.angle_beta   90.00
_cell.angle_gamma   90.00
#
_symmetry.space_group_name_H-M   'P 1'
#
loop_
_entity.id
_entity.type
_entity.pdbx_description
1 polymer ?
#
loop_
_entity_poly.entity_id
_entity_poly.type
_entity_poly.pdbx_seq_one_letter_code
_entity_poly.pdbx_strand_id
1 'polypeptide(L)'
;MWRSCRTRPGGVGPRCREGTPENVRRSVEGSLRRLNTDYIDLYYQHRIDPGTPIEDTAGTLSELIEEGKIRHYGLSEAAPATITMPGIAYRR
;
A
#
# COMPACT_ATOMS: atom_id res chain seq x y z
N MET A 1 -10.49 4.30 -1.54
CA MET A 1 -9.46 5.27 -1.91
C MET A 1 -9.99 6.67 -1.58
N TRP A 2 -10.39 7.03 -0.35
CA TRP A 2 -9.50 7.43 0.75
C TRP A 2 -10.33 7.82 2.01
N ARG A 3 -11.12 6.91 2.61
CA ARG A 3 -11.90 7.29 3.84
C ARG A 3 -11.14 7.09 5.15
N SER A 4 -9.92 6.58 5.10
CA SER A 4 -9.18 6.21 6.30
C SER A 4 -7.99 7.08 6.64
N CYS A 5 -7.59 7.97 5.74
CA CYS A 5 -6.65 9.01 6.11
C CYS A 5 -7.34 9.95 7.09
N ARG A 6 -6.70 10.22 8.22
CA ARG A 6 -7.18 11.17 9.24
C ARG A 6 -7.11 12.60 8.69
N THR A 7 -8.04 12.95 7.80
CA THR A 7 -8.17 14.31 7.27
C THR A 7 -8.75 15.19 8.37
N ARG A 8 -8.03 16.25 8.75
CA ARG A 8 -8.62 17.34 9.53
C ARG A 8 -9.80 17.92 8.72
N PRO A 9 -10.94 18.28 9.34
CA PRO A 9 -12.04 18.86 8.59
C PRO A 9 -11.64 20.24 8.06
N GLY A 10 -11.76 20.44 6.75
CA GLY A 10 -11.61 21.76 6.09
C GLY A 10 -10.31 22.03 5.34
N GLY A 11 -9.40 21.06 5.17
CA GLY A 11 -8.15 21.27 4.43
C GLY A 11 -8.01 20.35 3.22
N VAL A 12 -7.62 20.90 2.06
CA VAL A 12 -6.89 20.13 1.04
C VAL A 12 -5.54 19.77 1.68
N GLY A 13 -5.54 18.69 2.48
CA GLY A 13 -4.39 18.29 3.29
C GLY A 13 -3.21 17.79 2.44
N PRO A 14 -1.99 17.77 2.99
CA PRO A 14 -0.85 17.19 2.30
C PRO A 14 -1.20 15.77 1.90
N ARG A 15 -1.06 15.45 0.61
CA ARG A 15 -1.34 14.13 0.01
C ARG A 15 -1.10 13.03 1.03
N CYS A 16 -2.17 12.45 1.57
CA CYS A 16 -2.07 11.45 2.62
C CYS A 16 -1.19 10.29 2.15
N ARG A 17 -0.09 10.02 2.84
CA ARG A 17 0.76 8.85 2.61
C ARG A 17 0.80 8.12 3.94
N GLU A 18 -0.15 7.22 4.15
CA GLU A 18 -0.15 6.35 5.33
C GLU A 18 0.20 4.95 4.85
N GLY A 19 1.44 4.54 5.10
CA GLY A 19 2.01 3.24 4.70
C GLY A 19 1.87 2.16 5.77
N THR A 20 1.21 2.46 6.90
CA THR A 20 1.10 1.52 8.02
C THR A 20 0.41 0.21 7.61
N PRO A 21 0.84 -0.95 8.15
CA PRO A 21 0.25 -2.26 7.86
C PRO A 21 -1.29 -2.28 7.93
N GLU A 22 -1.84 -1.69 8.98
CA GLU A 22 -3.29 -1.60 9.18
C GLU A 22 -3.99 -0.83 8.05
N ASN A 23 -3.41 0.30 7.62
CA ASN A 23 -3.99 1.09 6.55
C ASN A 23 -3.87 0.39 5.18
N VAL A 24 -2.79 -0.34 4.93
CA VAL A 24 -2.61 -1.14 3.71
C VAL A 24 -3.72 -2.18 3.60
N ARG A 25 -3.91 -3.01 4.63
CA ARG A 25 -4.97 -4.03 4.65
C ARG A 25 -6.36 -3.41 4.43
N ARG A 26 -6.70 -2.39 5.22
CA ARG A 26 -7.97 -1.66 5.11
C ARG A 26 -8.19 -1.07 3.71
N SER A 27 -7.12 -0.61 3.06
CA SER A 27 -7.18 -0.02 1.72
C SER A 27 -7.41 -1.08 0.64
N VAL A 28 -6.75 -2.24 0.75
CA VAL A 28 -6.94 -3.39 -0.15
C VAL A 28 -8.35 -3.95 -0.03
N GLU A 29 -8.82 -4.25 1.19
CA GLU A 29 -10.18 -4.73 1.46
C GLU A 29 -11.24 -3.77 0.90
N GLY A 30 -11.08 -2.48 1.15
CA GLY A 30 -11.98 -1.49 0.61
C GLY A 30 -11.97 -1.48 -0.92
N SER A 31 -10.84 -1.75 -1.56
CA SER A 31 -10.70 -1.73 -3.02
C SER A 31 -11.34 -2.94 -3.65
N LEU A 32 -11.12 -4.14 -3.10
CA LEU A 32 -11.80 -5.37 -3.49
C LEU A 32 -13.33 -5.19 -3.47
N ARG A 33 -13.86 -4.66 -2.35
CA ARG A 33 -15.30 -4.36 -2.23
C ARG A 33 -15.82 -3.38 -3.28
N ARG A 34 -15.05 -2.34 -3.61
CA ARG A 34 -15.47 -1.32 -4.61
C ARG A 34 -15.40 -1.83 -6.04
N LEU A 35 -14.41 -2.66 -6.32
CA LEU A 35 -14.19 -3.28 -7.63
C LEU A 35 -15.07 -4.52 -7.83
N ASN A 36 -15.68 -5.03 -6.76
CA ASN A 36 -16.50 -6.24 -6.77
C ASN A 36 -15.72 -7.45 -7.34
N THR A 37 -14.51 -7.65 -6.82
CA THR A 37 -13.59 -8.74 -7.16
C THR A 37 -12.94 -9.26 -5.89
N ASP A 38 -12.53 -10.52 -5.91
CA ASP A 38 -11.82 -11.17 -4.81
C ASP A 38 -10.30 -10.98 -4.88
N TYR A 39 -9.78 -10.54 -6.03
CA TYR A 39 -8.34 -10.31 -6.22
C TYR A 39 -8.03 -9.08 -7.08
N ILE A 40 -6.81 -8.55 -6.91
CA ILE A 40 -6.20 -7.49 -7.72
C ILE A 40 -4.88 -8.01 -8.31
N ASP A 41 -4.72 -7.98 -9.63
CA ASP A 41 -3.48 -8.47 -10.26
C ASP A 41 -2.24 -7.66 -9.84
N LEU A 42 -2.35 -6.33 -9.79
CA LEU A 42 -1.25 -5.45 -9.43
C LEU A 42 -1.72 -4.33 -8.50
N TYR A 43 -1.17 -4.31 -7.29
CA TYR A 43 -1.45 -3.28 -6.29
C TYR A 43 -0.28 -2.32 -6.12
N TYR A 44 -0.51 -1.02 -6.21
CA TYR A 44 0.55 -0.02 -6.06
C TYR A 44 0.55 0.62 -4.67
N GLN A 45 1.71 0.63 -4.01
CA GLN A 45 2.00 1.64 -3.00
C GLN A 45 2.18 2.98 -3.72
N HIS A 46 1.12 3.79 -3.73
CA HIS A 46 1.03 4.97 -4.60
C HIS A 46 2.03 6.08 -4.20
N ARG A 47 2.39 6.18 -2.92
CA ARG A 47 3.39 7.13 -2.41
C ARG A 47 4.10 6.53 -1.21
N ILE A 48 5.41 6.75 -1.09
CA ILE A 48 6.17 6.32 0.09
C ILE A 48 5.83 7.20 1.29
N ASP A 49 5.45 6.54 2.40
CA ASP A 49 5.26 7.15 3.70
C ASP A 49 6.61 7.21 4.43
N PRO A 50 7.17 8.40 4.73
CA PRO A 50 8.44 8.50 5.45
C PRO A 50 8.33 8.11 6.93
N GLY A 51 7.13 8.03 7.49
CA GLY A 51 6.89 7.67 8.88
C GLY A 51 6.74 6.17 9.14
N THR A 52 6.62 5.36 8.09
CA THR A 52 6.52 3.90 8.19
C THR A 52 7.72 3.28 7.48
N PRO A 53 8.49 2.38 8.12
CA PRO A 53 9.51 1.59 7.44
C PRO A 53 8.93 0.88 6.20
N ILE A 54 9.63 0.95 5.09
CA ILE A 54 9.11 0.41 3.82
C ILE A 54 8.93 -1.11 3.89
N GLU A 55 9.74 -1.77 4.71
CA GLU A 55 9.68 -3.20 5.00
C GLU A 55 8.37 -3.61 5.67
N ASP A 56 7.81 -2.78 6.56
CA ASP A 56 6.52 -3.07 7.20
C ASP A 56 5.38 -3.05 6.18
N THR A 57 5.41 -2.04 5.28
CA THR A 57 4.48 -1.95 4.16
C THR A 57 4.65 -3.14 3.20
N ALA A 58 5.89 -3.45 2.80
CA ALA A 58 6.20 -4.54 1.87
C ALA A 58 5.87 -5.93 2.45
N GLY A 59 6.11 -6.14 3.75
CA GLY A 59 5.73 -7.35 4.48
C GLY A 59 4.22 -7.55 4.46
N THR A 60 3.45 -6.51 4.76
CA THR A 60 1.98 -6.55 4.69
C THR A 60 1.48 -6.86 3.28
N LEU A 61 2.09 -6.26 2.25
CA LEU A 61 1.76 -6.56 0.86
C LEU A 61 2.08 -8.02 0.49
N SER A 62 3.16 -8.58 1.05
CA SER A 62 3.53 -9.98 0.83
C SER A 62 2.53 -10.94 1.47
N GLU A 63 2.09 -10.68 2.70
CA GLU A 63 1.01 -11.44 3.35
C GLU A 63 -0.29 -11.41 2.51
N LEU A 64 -0.63 -10.24 1.94
CA LEU A 64 -1.80 -10.11 1.06
C LEU A 64 -1.66 -10.87 -0.27
N ILE A 65 -0.43 -11.14 -0.72
CA ILE A 65 -0.18 -12.05 -1.84
C ILE A 65 -0.43 -13.49 -1.41
N GLU A 66 0.07 -13.90 -0.25
CA GLU A 66 -0.16 -15.23 0.32
C GLU A 66 -1.66 -15.50 0.55
N GLU A 67 -2.41 -14.49 0.99
CA GLU A 67 -3.88 -14.53 1.12
C GLU A 67 -4.62 -14.57 -0.24
N GLY A 68 -3.93 -14.37 -1.36
CA GLY A 68 -4.51 -14.38 -2.72
C GLY A 68 -5.32 -13.13 -3.09
N LYS A 69 -5.33 -12.11 -2.23
CA LYS A 69 -6.06 -10.85 -2.43
C LYS A 69 -5.40 -9.95 -3.46
N ILE A 70 -4.08 -10.02 -3.55
CA ILE A 70 -3.32 -9.37 -4.63
C ILE A 70 -2.35 -10.37 -5.25
N ARG A 71 -2.00 -10.24 -6.53
CA ARG A 71 -1.02 -11.15 -7.17
C ARG A 71 0.39 -10.58 -7.15
N HIS A 72 0.49 -9.26 -7.33
CA HIS A 72 1.75 -8.52 -7.36
C HIS A 72 1.58 -7.16 -6.71
N TYR A 73 2.69 -6.57 -6.26
CA TYR A 73 2.73 -5.16 -5.89
C TYR A 73 3.84 -4.39 -6.61
N GLY A 74 3.65 -3.08 -6.69
CA GLY A 74 4.64 -2.14 -7.22
C GLY A 74 4.73 -0.88 -6.37
N LEU A 75 5.80 -0.13 -6.56
CA LEU A 75 5.99 1.18 -5.95
C LEU A 75 5.80 2.28 -7.00
N SER A 76 5.13 3.37 -6.63
CA SER A 76 4.97 4.57 -7.46
C SER A 76 5.56 5.78 -6.72
N GLU A 77 6.22 6.68 -7.46
CA GLU A 77 6.94 7.84 -6.91
C GLU A 77 7.92 7.46 -5.78
N ALA A 78 8.60 6.34 -5.94
CA ALA A 78 9.66 5.91 -5.05
C ALA A 78 11.01 6.49 -5.51
N ALA A 79 11.85 6.87 -4.56
CA ALA A 79 13.23 7.24 -4.88
C ALA A 79 14.00 6.00 -5.36
N PRO A 80 15.02 6.16 -6.22
CA PRO A 80 15.84 5.03 -6.68
C PRO A 80 16.39 4.17 -5.54
N ALA A 81 16.82 4.82 -4.45
CA ALA A 81 17.32 4.15 -3.26
C ALA A 81 16.29 3.18 -2.65
N THR A 82 15.01 3.59 -2.58
CA THR A 82 13.91 2.75 -2.08
C THR A 82 13.70 1.53 -2.97
N ILE A 83 13.78 1.69 -4.29
CA ILE A 83 13.59 0.61 -5.27
C ILE A 83 14.71 -0.44 -5.18
N THR A 84 15.90 -0.05 -4.73
CA THR A 84 17.03 -0.97 -4.59
C THR A 84 17.12 -1.65 -3.22
N MET A 85 16.21 -1.36 -2.29
CA MET A 85 16.27 -1.94 -0.94
C MET A 85 15.97 -3.45 -0.97
N PRO A 86 16.74 -4.28 -0.25
CA PRO A 86 16.56 -5.74 -0.28
C PRO A 86 15.20 -6.18 0.29
N GLY A 87 14.63 -5.42 1.21
CA GLY A 87 13.34 -5.72 1.86
C GLY A 87 12.10 -5.42 1.03
N ILE A 88 12.25 -4.82 -0.17
CA ILE A 88 11.11 -4.46 -1.04
C ILE A 88 10.94 -5.40 -2.24
N ALA A 89 11.86 -6.34 -2.42
CA ALA A 89 11.77 -7.33 -3.48
C ALA A 89 10.88 -8.47 -3.02
N TYR A 90 9.72 -8.64 -3.67
CA TYR A 90 8.89 -9.82 -3.50
C TYR A 90 9.63 -11.04 -4.05
N ARG A 91 9.95 -11.99 -3.17
CA ARG A 91 10.55 -13.27 -3.53
C ARG A 91 9.42 -14.27 -3.76
N ARG A 92 9.30 -14.76 -4.99
CA ARG A 92 8.31 -15.78 -5.37
C ARG A 92 8.71 -17.16 -4.89
#